data_AF-A0A4Q9M8Y1-F1
#
_entry.id   AF-A0A4Q9M8Y1-F1
#
_cell.length_a   1.000
_cell.length_b   1.000
_cell.length_c   1.000
_cell.angle_alpha   90.00
_cell.angle_beta   90.00
_cell.angle_gamma   90.00
#
_symmetry.space_group_name_H-M   'P 1'
#
loop_
_entity.id
_entity.type
_entity.pdbx_description
1 polymer ?
#
loop_
_entity_poly.entity_id
_entity_poly.type
_entity_poly.pdbx_seq_one_letter_code
_entity_poly.pdbx_strand_id
1 'polypeptide(L)'
;MLIAHSKTKDWDFELYCPPGAVSEQERSQIVPLLDGWAKALVTSAYALPDIPLPLRPLWITPAASVVPRLPVLGNAEYLPIICVSASKQVHEGIERRLNGFSYVQGSGDDHELWGMGLTAELFWKHEDVLLSTSREELPELVQEIVERSKTRKHRETWKTFPTPVRVTNGRLYVGN
;
A
#
# COMPACT_ATOMS: atom_id res chain seq x y z
N MET A 1 13.31 -15.36 27.48
CA MET A 1 13.07 -14.23 28.39
C MET A 1 12.10 -13.29 27.68
N LEU A 2 10.82 -13.34 28.06
CA LEU A 2 9.78 -12.47 27.49
C LEU A 2 10.14 -11.04 27.85
N ILE A 3 10.41 -10.18 26.87
CA ILE A 3 10.40 -8.73 27.08
C ILE A 3 8.93 -8.32 27.16
N ALA A 4 8.29 -8.68 28.27
CA ALA A 4 7.07 -8.04 28.70
C ALA A 4 7.52 -6.69 29.27
N HIS A 5 7.21 -5.61 28.55
CA HIS A 5 7.36 -4.26 29.07
C HIS A 5 6.63 -4.19 30.42
N SER A 6 7.38 -3.88 31.49
CA SER A 6 6.97 -3.97 32.90
C SER A 6 5.89 -2.95 33.33
N LYS A 7 5.17 -2.31 32.39
CA LYS A 7 4.03 -1.43 32.67
C LYS A 7 3.01 -1.49 31.53
N THR A 8 2.33 -2.62 31.37
CA THR A 8 1.06 -2.68 30.61
C THR A 8 -0.03 -1.98 31.42
N LYS A 9 0.04 -0.65 31.58
CA LYS A 9 -1.08 0.10 32.11
C LYS A 9 -1.96 0.51 30.93
N ASP A 10 -3.15 -0.08 30.90
CA ASP A 10 -4.32 0.38 30.14
C ASP A 10 -4.09 0.54 28.63
N TRP A 11 -3.34 -0.37 28.00
CA TRP A 11 -3.27 -0.42 26.54
C TRP A 11 -4.59 -0.87 25.95
N ASP A 12 -5.02 -0.15 24.93
CA ASP A 12 -6.15 -0.53 24.11
C ASP A 12 -5.72 -1.56 23.06
N PHE A 13 -6.31 -2.76 23.16
CA PHE A 13 -6.06 -3.90 22.27
C PHE A 13 -7.18 -4.09 21.25
N GLU A 14 -8.14 -3.16 21.14
CA GLU A 14 -9.20 -3.29 20.16
C GLU A 14 -8.67 -3.22 18.72
N LEU A 15 -9.24 -4.08 17.87
CA LEU A 15 -9.04 -3.98 16.44
C LEU A 15 -9.96 -2.89 15.87
N TYR A 16 -9.36 -1.80 15.44
CA TYR A 16 -10.02 -0.76 14.67
C TYR A 16 -10.01 -1.15 13.20
N CYS A 17 -11.15 -1.08 12.53
CA CYS A 17 -11.26 -1.30 11.09
C CYS A 17 -12.24 -0.29 10.49
N PRO A 18 -12.10 0.08 9.20
CA PRO A 18 -13.05 0.95 8.52
C PRO A 18 -14.37 0.19 8.29
N PRO A 19 -15.50 0.63 8.87
CA PRO A 19 -16.77 -0.12 8.80
C PRO A 19 -17.30 -0.24 7.36
N GLY A 20 -16.87 0.63 6.45
CA GLY A 20 -17.23 0.57 5.03
C GLY A 20 -16.45 -0.48 4.24
N ALA A 21 -15.27 -0.93 4.71
CA ALA A 21 -14.43 -1.87 3.98
C ALA A 21 -14.20 -3.20 4.70
N VAL A 22 -14.38 -3.25 6.02
CA VAL A 22 -14.32 -4.48 6.83
C VAL A 22 -15.61 -4.57 7.62
N SER A 23 -16.38 -5.62 7.38
CA SER A 23 -17.62 -5.89 8.10
C SER A 23 -17.36 -6.30 9.55
N GLU A 24 -18.37 -6.15 10.42
CA GLU A 24 -18.25 -6.62 11.81
C GLU A 24 -18.03 -8.14 11.89
N GLN A 25 -18.59 -8.89 10.94
CA GLN A 25 -18.37 -10.33 10.84
C GLN A 25 -16.89 -10.64 10.57
N GLU A 26 -16.28 -10.02 9.57
CA GLU A 26 -14.84 -10.19 9.29
C GLU A 26 -13.98 -9.74 10.47
N ARG A 27 -14.29 -8.58 11.04
CA ARG A 27 -13.61 -8.08 12.26
C ARG A 27 -13.66 -9.12 13.37
N SER A 28 -14.82 -9.70 13.65
CA SER A 28 -14.99 -10.73 14.68
C SER A 28 -14.18 -12.01 14.43
N GLN A 29 -13.92 -12.35 13.16
CA GLN A 29 -13.08 -13.47 12.76
C GLN A 29 -11.58 -13.15 12.86
N ILE A 30 -11.20 -11.89 12.64
CA ILE A 30 -9.81 -11.43 12.73
C ILE A 30 -9.35 -11.33 14.19
N VAL A 31 -10.16 -10.74 15.07
CA VAL A 31 -9.82 -10.51 16.49
C VAL A 31 -9.18 -11.73 17.18
N PRO A 32 -9.76 -12.95 17.15
CA PRO A 32 -9.16 -14.11 17.81
C PRO A 32 -7.85 -14.59 17.19
N LEU A 33 -7.49 -14.16 15.98
CA LEU A 33 -6.26 -14.55 15.29
C LEU A 33 -5.07 -13.62 15.62
N LEU A 34 -5.32 -12.40 16.12
CA LEU A 34 -4.30 -11.37 16.33
C LEU A 34 -3.17 -11.84 17.25
N ASP A 35 -3.48 -12.50 18.37
CA ASP A 35 -2.48 -13.03 19.30
C ASP A 35 -1.58 -14.08 18.64
N GLY A 36 -2.15 -14.89 17.75
CA GLY A 36 -1.40 -15.88 16.98
C GLY A 36 -0.42 -15.23 16.02
N TRP A 37 -0.87 -14.19 15.31
CA TRP A 37 -0.01 -13.43 14.39
C TRP A 37 1.09 -12.66 15.12
N ALA A 38 0.78 -12.04 16.27
CA ALA A 38 1.77 -11.35 17.09
C ALA A 38 2.86 -12.32 17.57
N LYS A 39 2.48 -13.51 18.05
CA LYS A 39 3.43 -14.56 18.44
C LYS A 39 4.29 -15.00 17.25
N ALA A 40 3.66 -15.27 16.10
CA ALA A 40 4.36 -15.68 14.89
C ALA A 40 5.40 -14.63 14.46
N LEU A 41 5.03 -13.34 14.48
CA LEU A 41 5.93 -12.23 14.15
C LEU A 41 7.12 -12.16 15.13
N VAL A 42 6.87 -12.26 16.43
CA VAL A 42 7.93 -12.25 17.48
C VAL A 42 8.88 -13.44 17.34
N THR A 43 8.38 -14.59 16.89
CA THR A 43 9.20 -15.80 16.68
C THR A 43 9.86 -15.89 15.31
N SER A 44 9.62 -14.92 14.43
CA SER A 44 10.15 -14.93 13.07
C SER A 44 11.65 -14.61 13.03
N ALA A 45 12.26 -14.70 11.85
CA ALA A 45 13.66 -14.35 11.63
C ALA A 45 13.92 -12.83 11.65
N TYR A 46 12.87 -11.99 11.75
CA TYR A 46 13.01 -10.54 11.72
C TYR A 46 13.45 -10.00 13.08
N ALA A 47 14.46 -9.13 13.07
CA ALA A 47 14.80 -8.32 14.23
C ALA A 47 13.73 -7.22 14.39
N LEU A 48 12.87 -7.38 15.39
CA LEU A 48 11.84 -6.38 15.68
C LEU A 48 12.43 -5.24 16.50
N PRO A 49 12.17 -3.97 16.14
CA PRO A 49 12.53 -2.83 16.97
C PRO A 49 11.68 -2.85 18.25
N ASP A 50 12.11 -2.08 19.25
CA ASP A 50 11.27 -1.83 20.41
C ASP A 50 10.07 -0.98 20.01
N ILE A 51 8.87 -1.44 20.37
CA ILE A 51 7.61 -0.78 20.05
C ILE A 51 7.05 -0.22 21.37
N PRO A 52 7.25 1.09 21.65
CA PRO A 52 6.98 1.65 22.97
C PRO A 52 5.48 1.89 23.25
N LEU A 53 4.63 1.79 22.23
CA LEU A 53 3.20 2.08 22.27
C LEU A 53 2.44 1.14 21.31
N PRO A 54 1.19 0.77 21.59
CA PRO A 54 0.42 -0.13 20.73
C PRO A 54 0.27 0.45 19.32
N LEU A 55 0.29 -0.41 18.29
CA LEU A 55 0.07 0.01 16.90
C LEU A 55 -1.44 0.15 16.65
N ARG A 56 -1.88 1.28 16.10
CA ARG A 56 -3.27 1.48 15.67
C ARG A 56 -3.34 1.77 14.17
N PRO A 57 -3.92 0.86 13.37
CA PRO A 57 -4.13 1.13 11.96
C PRO A 57 -5.24 2.18 11.75
N LEU A 58 -5.02 3.08 10.81
CA LEU A 58 -5.95 4.13 10.40
C LEU A 58 -6.05 4.13 8.88
N TRP A 59 -7.26 3.94 8.35
CA TRP A 59 -7.45 3.81 6.91
C TRP A 59 -7.90 5.13 6.30
N ILE A 60 -7.29 5.47 5.16
CA ILE A 60 -7.68 6.59 4.32
C ILE A 60 -7.98 6.03 2.93
N THR A 61 -9.21 6.18 2.48
CA THR A 61 -9.69 5.70 1.18
C THR A 61 -10.33 6.87 0.42
N PRO A 62 -10.63 6.74 -0.89
CA PRO A 62 -11.33 7.81 -1.62
C PRO A 62 -12.74 8.09 -1.09
N ALA A 63 -13.33 7.17 -0.32
CA ALA A 63 -14.62 7.37 0.34
C ALA A 63 -14.50 8.12 1.68
N ALA A 64 -13.29 8.29 2.22
CA ALA A 64 -13.08 9.01 3.47
C ALA A 64 -13.39 10.49 3.29
N SER A 65 -14.40 10.99 4.01
CA SER A 65 -14.77 12.41 4.00
C SER A 65 -13.94 13.27 4.96
N VAL A 66 -13.22 12.62 5.90
CA VAL A 66 -12.44 13.29 6.95
C VAL A 66 -11.13 12.52 7.15
N VAL A 67 -10.03 13.23 7.28
CA VAL A 67 -8.73 12.65 7.65
C VAL A 67 -8.73 12.37 9.16
N PRO A 68 -8.34 11.16 9.61
CA PRO A 68 -8.30 10.85 11.03
C PRO A 68 -7.35 11.80 11.77
N ARG A 69 -7.78 12.29 12.94
CA ARG A 69 -6.94 13.12 13.79
C ARG A 69 -5.84 12.27 14.40
N LEU A 70 -4.60 12.62 14.09
CA LEU A 70 -3.42 11.92 14.60
C LEU A 70 -3.05 12.43 16.00
N PRO A 71 -2.53 11.56 16.88
CA PRO A 71 -2.05 11.98 18.18
C PRO A 71 -0.84 12.92 18.04
N VAL A 72 -0.74 13.90 18.94
CA VAL A 72 0.42 14.80 19.02
C VAL A 72 1.61 14.02 19.57
N LEU A 73 2.80 14.20 18.97
CA LEU A 73 4.04 13.44 19.19
C LEU A 73 4.56 13.40 20.66
N GLY A 74 3.93 14.07 21.62
CA GLY A 74 4.29 14.03 23.05
C GLY A 74 3.21 13.49 23.99
N ASN A 75 2.01 13.16 23.48
CA ASN A 75 0.89 12.64 24.28
C ASN A 75 0.16 11.52 23.50
N ALA A 76 0.92 10.73 22.75
CA ALA A 76 0.36 9.65 21.96
C ALA A 76 0.11 8.43 22.84
N GLU A 77 -1.12 7.91 22.80
CA GLU A 77 -1.50 6.67 23.49
C GLU A 77 -1.22 5.43 22.62
N TYR A 78 -0.92 5.64 21.34
CA TYR A 78 -0.67 4.61 20.34
C TYR A 78 0.19 5.15 19.19
N LEU A 79 0.79 4.26 18.39
CA LEU A 79 1.49 4.59 17.16
C LEU A 79 0.53 4.44 15.97
N PRO A 80 0.17 5.53 15.25
CA PRO A 80 -0.71 5.44 14.09
C PRO A 80 0.01 4.78 12.91
N ILE A 81 -0.61 3.74 12.34
CA ILE A 81 -0.20 3.14 11.07
C ILE A 81 -1.19 3.60 10.00
N ILE A 82 -0.76 4.52 9.12
CA ILE A 82 -1.66 5.08 8.10
C ILE A 82 -1.70 4.14 6.90
N CYS A 83 -2.83 3.45 6.74
CA CYS A 83 -3.14 2.60 5.60
C CYS A 83 -3.88 3.42 4.54
N VAL A 84 -3.14 3.94 3.56
CA VAL A 84 -3.72 4.75 2.46
C VAL A 84 -4.03 3.85 1.27
N SER A 85 -5.25 3.98 0.74
CA SER A 85 -5.64 3.42 -0.55
C SER A 85 -6.15 4.54 -1.45
N ALA A 86 -5.60 4.62 -2.67
CA ALA A 86 -6.12 5.50 -3.72
C ALA A 86 -7.23 4.81 -4.55
N SER A 87 -7.45 3.51 -4.32
CA SER A 87 -8.38 2.69 -5.08
C SER A 87 -9.83 2.92 -4.66
N LYS A 88 -10.73 2.99 -5.65
CA LYS A 88 -12.17 3.01 -5.39
C LYS A 88 -12.62 1.64 -4.91
N GLN A 89 -13.41 1.59 -3.84
CA GLN A 89 -14.09 0.37 -3.42
C GLN A 89 -15.34 0.15 -4.27
N VAL A 90 -15.48 -1.06 -4.82
CA VAL A 90 -16.59 -1.46 -5.68
C VAL A 90 -17.27 -2.67 -5.06
N HIS A 91 -18.59 -2.60 -4.89
CA HIS A 91 -19.35 -3.61 -4.14
C HIS A 91 -19.22 -5.03 -4.73
N GLU A 92 -19.31 -5.16 -6.06
CA GLU A 92 -19.15 -6.44 -6.77
C GLU A 92 -17.70 -6.75 -7.15
N GLY A 93 -16.74 -5.92 -6.71
CA GLY A 93 -15.33 -6.02 -7.09
C GLY A 93 -15.03 -5.64 -8.55
N ILE A 94 -16.03 -5.49 -9.42
CA ILE A 94 -15.86 -5.06 -10.81
C ILE A 94 -16.86 -3.96 -11.16
N GLU A 95 -16.38 -2.88 -11.78
CA GLU A 95 -17.22 -1.77 -12.25
C GLU A 95 -16.90 -1.47 -13.72
N ARG A 96 -17.87 -1.67 -14.61
CA ARG A 96 -17.78 -1.21 -16.00
C ARG A 96 -17.85 0.31 -16.06
N ARG A 97 -16.82 0.93 -16.62
CA ARG A 97 -16.75 2.38 -16.81
C ARG A 97 -17.25 2.76 -18.19
N LEU A 98 -17.84 3.95 -18.29
CA LEU A 98 -18.40 4.50 -19.54
C LEU A 98 -17.36 4.58 -20.66
N ASN A 99 -16.08 4.73 -20.30
CA ASN A 99 -14.98 4.85 -21.26
C ASN A 99 -14.52 3.49 -21.80
N GLY A 100 -15.29 2.41 -21.63
CA GLY A 100 -15.04 1.10 -22.25
C GLY A 100 -13.99 0.24 -21.54
N PHE A 101 -13.68 0.49 -20.27
CA PHE A 101 -12.85 -0.41 -19.46
C PHE A 101 -13.58 -0.85 -18.19
N SER A 102 -13.23 -2.01 -17.66
CA SER A 102 -13.69 -2.47 -16.37
C SER A 102 -12.63 -2.16 -15.32
N TYR A 103 -13.01 -1.44 -14.27
CA TYR A 103 -12.22 -1.39 -13.05
C TYR A 103 -12.40 -2.71 -12.31
N VAL A 104 -11.30 -3.39 -11.98
CA VAL A 104 -11.30 -4.60 -11.17
C VAL A 104 -10.59 -4.28 -9.86
N GLN A 105 -11.30 -4.39 -8.74
CA GLN A 105 -10.74 -4.11 -7.43
C GLN A 105 -9.67 -5.14 -7.08
N GLY A 106 -8.49 -4.66 -6.68
CA GLY A 106 -7.39 -5.54 -6.29
C GLY A 106 -6.62 -6.13 -7.48
N SER A 107 -6.73 -5.58 -8.68
CA SER A 107 -5.94 -6.01 -9.84
C SER A 107 -4.73 -5.11 -10.13
N GLY A 108 -4.38 -4.22 -9.22
CA GLY A 108 -3.30 -3.23 -9.41
C GLY A 108 -1.90 -3.81 -9.18
N ASP A 109 -1.82 -4.92 -8.46
CA ASP A 109 -0.60 -5.68 -8.16
C ASP A 109 -0.19 -6.62 -9.30
N ASP A 110 -1.14 -7.08 -10.13
CA ASP A 110 -0.92 -7.96 -11.30
C ASP A 110 -0.48 -7.21 -12.58
N HIS A 111 0.21 -6.07 -12.44
CA HIS A 111 0.59 -5.23 -13.58
C HIS A 111 1.43 -5.96 -14.65
N GLU A 112 2.13 -7.05 -14.28
CA GLU A 112 2.89 -7.91 -15.19
C GLU A 112 2.01 -8.58 -16.25
N LEU A 113 0.73 -8.85 -15.93
CA LEU A 113 -0.19 -9.53 -16.86
C LEU A 113 -0.78 -8.56 -17.89
N TRP A 114 -0.92 -7.26 -17.56
CA TRP A 114 -1.66 -6.30 -18.40
C TRP A 114 -0.81 -5.13 -18.90
N GLY A 115 0.42 -4.95 -18.40
CA GLY A 115 1.29 -3.83 -18.74
C GLY A 115 2.01 -3.94 -20.08
N MET A 116 1.86 -5.02 -20.85
CA MET A 116 2.56 -5.23 -22.14
C MET A 116 4.10 -5.09 -22.05
N GLY A 117 4.69 -5.30 -20.87
CA GLY A 117 6.11 -5.08 -20.60
C GLY A 117 6.50 -3.63 -20.28
N LEU A 118 5.54 -2.72 -20.18
CA LEU A 118 5.74 -1.35 -19.68
C LEU A 118 6.05 -1.40 -18.18
N THR A 119 7.29 -1.07 -17.83
CA THR A 119 7.70 -0.96 -16.42
C THR A 119 7.32 0.41 -15.86
N ALA A 120 7.26 0.52 -14.53
CA ALA A 120 7.01 1.81 -13.87
C ALA A 120 8.01 2.90 -14.29
N GLU A 121 9.29 2.56 -14.45
CA GLU A 121 10.32 3.50 -14.92
C GLU A 121 10.03 4.00 -16.34
N LEU A 122 9.63 3.11 -17.25
CA LEU A 122 9.27 3.50 -18.61
C LEU A 122 7.99 4.35 -18.63
N PHE A 123 7.00 4.02 -17.80
CA PHE A 123 5.80 4.83 -17.67
C PHE A 123 6.14 6.27 -17.27
N TRP A 124 6.83 6.47 -16.14
CA TRP A 124 7.13 7.82 -15.64
C TRP A 124 8.02 8.61 -16.59
N LYS A 125 8.97 7.95 -17.27
CA LYS A 125 9.81 8.61 -18.28
C LYS A 125 9.03 9.13 -19.49
N HIS A 126 7.90 8.49 -19.80
CA HIS A 126 7.08 8.78 -20.98
C HIS A 126 5.65 9.24 -20.61
N GLU A 127 5.44 9.70 -19.36
CA GLU A 127 4.13 9.97 -18.77
C GLU A 127 3.28 10.90 -19.64
N ASP A 128 3.81 12.06 -20.00
CA ASP A 128 3.08 13.08 -20.77
C ASP A 128 2.53 12.52 -22.10
N VAL A 129 3.35 11.72 -22.79
CA VAL A 129 2.96 11.13 -24.08
C VAL A 129 1.93 10.03 -23.83
N LEU A 130 2.20 9.11 -22.90
CA LEU A 130 1.28 8.02 -22.56
C LEU A 130 -0.10 8.51 -22.11
N LEU A 131 -0.15 9.59 -21.31
CA LEU A 131 -1.41 10.16 -20.80
C LEU A 131 -2.14 11.03 -21.83
N SER A 132 -1.46 11.51 -22.87
CA SER A 132 -2.07 12.31 -23.94
C SER A 132 -2.47 11.50 -25.18
N THR A 133 -1.92 10.28 -25.35
CA THR A 133 -2.26 9.37 -26.46
C THR A 133 -3.67 8.80 -26.34
N SER A 134 -4.34 8.64 -27.50
CA SER A 134 -5.66 8.03 -27.56
C SER A 134 -5.62 6.56 -27.12
N ARG A 135 -6.76 6.03 -26.68
CA ARG A 135 -6.84 4.64 -26.22
C ARG A 135 -6.51 3.65 -27.35
N GLU A 136 -6.89 3.99 -28.56
CA GLU A 136 -6.72 3.17 -29.76
C GLU A 136 -5.24 3.04 -30.14
N GLU A 137 -4.47 4.11 -29.98
CA GLU A 137 -3.04 4.18 -30.33
C GLU A 137 -2.13 3.74 -29.16
N LEU A 138 -2.65 3.71 -27.92
CA LEU A 138 -1.87 3.42 -26.73
C LEU A 138 -1.14 2.06 -26.77
N PRO A 139 -1.74 0.95 -27.24
CA PRO A 139 -1.05 -0.33 -27.33
C PRO A 139 0.19 -0.28 -28.24
N GLU A 140 0.10 0.42 -29.37
CA GLU A 140 1.20 0.57 -30.33
C GLU A 140 2.33 1.42 -29.75
N LEU A 141 1.98 2.55 -29.11
CA LEU A 141 2.96 3.41 -28.41
C LEU A 141 3.67 2.65 -27.28
N VAL A 142 2.93 1.90 -26.48
CA VAL A 142 3.52 1.09 -25.39
C VAL A 142 4.50 0.07 -25.97
N GLN A 143 4.12 -0.62 -27.05
CA GLN A 143 5.01 -1.56 -27.72
C GLN A 143 6.29 -0.86 -28.22
N GLU A 144 6.19 0.30 -28.86
CA GLU A 144 7.33 1.08 -29.34
C GLU A 144 8.29 1.48 -28.20
N ILE A 145 7.75 1.97 -27.06
CA ILE A 145 8.53 2.34 -25.88
C ILE A 145 9.28 1.11 -25.33
N VAL A 146 8.59 -0.02 -25.21
CA VAL A 146 9.16 -1.26 -24.66
C VAL A 146 10.20 -1.87 -25.62
N GLU A 147 10.02 -1.80 -26.92
CA GLU A 147 11.00 -2.29 -27.90
C GLU A 147 12.27 -1.41 -27.93
N ARG A 148 12.11 -0.09 -27.82
CA ARG A 148 13.23 0.86 -27.72
C ARG A 148 14.03 0.71 -26.43
N SER A 149 13.40 0.28 -25.34
CA SER A 149 14.13 0.03 -24.09
C SER A 149 14.96 -1.26 -24.15
N LYS A 150 14.46 -2.30 -24.83
CA LYS A 150 15.15 -3.60 -25.01
C LYS A 150 16.47 -3.51 -25.78
N THR A 151 16.64 -2.52 -26.66
CA THR A 151 17.89 -2.30 -27.41
C THR A 151 19.02 -1.71 -26.56
N ARG A 152 18.70 -1.16 -25.38
CA ARG A 152 19.67 -0.63 -24.41
C ARG A 152 19.99 -1.69 -23.34
N LYS A 153 20.55 -2.83 -23.76
CA LYS A 153 21.06 -3.85 -22.81
C LYS A 153 22.31 -3.34 -22.08
N HIS A 154 22.12 -2.61 -20.99
CA HIS A 154 23.05 -2.75 -19.88
C HIS A 154 22.68 -4.06 -19.17
N ARG A 155 23.65 -4.93 -18.90
CA ARG A 155 23.46 -6.14 -18.11
C ARG A 155 22.85 -5.75 -16.76
N GLU A 156 21.56 -5.98 -16.57
CA GLU A 156 20.94 -5.82 -15.27
C GLU A 156 21.35 -7.02 -14.40
N THR A 157 22.43 -6.84 -13.66
CA THR A 157 22.59 -7.53 -12.38
C THR A 157 21.42 -7.09 -11.50
N TRP A 158 20.54 -8.03 -11.15
CA TRP A 158 19.44 -7.90 -10.19
C TRP A 158 19.95 -7.54 -8.78
N LYS A 159 20.51 -6.34 -8.64
CA LYS A 159 20.96 -5.75 -7.38
C LYS A 159 20.36 -4.36 -7.22
N THR A 160 19.11 -4.18 -7.64
CA THR A 160 18.34 -3.02 -7.22
C THR A 160 17.98 -3.26 -5.76
N PHE A 161 18.82 -2.74 -4.86
CA PHE A 161 18.50 -2.74 -3.45
C PHE A 161 17.22 -1.91 -3.26
N PRO A 162 16.30 -2.33 -2.36
CA PRO A 162 15.13 -1.54 -2.05
C PRO A 162 15.54 -0.13 -1.65
N THR A 163 14.81 0.89 -2.14
CA THR A 163 15.06 2.28 -1.80
C THR A 163 15.06 2.43 -0.28
N PRO A 164 16.15 2.91 0.34
CA PRO A 164 16.21 3.07 1.78
C PRO A 164 15.09 4.00 2.25
N VAL A 165 14.33 3.57 3.25
CA VAL A 165 13.29 4.39 3.88
C VAL A 165 13.99 5.59 4.54
N ARG A 166 13.67 6.81 4.09
CA ARG A 166 14.15 8.05 4.69
C ARG A 166 13.06 8.69 5.52
N VAL A 167 13.42 9.17 6.71
CA VAL A 167 12.53 9.98 7.55
C VAL A 167 12.28 11.30 6.84
N THR A 168 11.01 11.59 6.53
CA THR A 168 10.60 12.79 5.78
C THR A 168 10.16 13.95 6.66
N ASN A 169 10.34 13.88 7.99
CA ASN A 169 9.98 14.93 8.96
C ASN A 169 8.58 15.53 8.72
N GLY A 170 7.57 14.66 8.53
CA GLY A 170 6.18 15.08 8.32
C GLY A 170 5.85 15.52 6.90
N ARG A 171 6.73 15.32 5.92
CA ARG A 171 6.46 15.55 4.50
C ARG A 171 6.14 14.23 3.79
N LEU A 172 5.28 14.26 2.79
CA LEU A 172 5.07 13.10 1.92
C LEU A 172 6.16 13.13 0.84
N TYR A 173 6.93 12.04 0.70
CA TYR A 173 7.81 11.88 -0.45
C TYR A 173 7.00 11.27 -1.59
N VAL A 174 6.70 12.07 -2.60
CA VAL A 174 6.28 11.59 -3.93
C VAL A 174 7.55 11.53 -4.76
N GLY A 175 7.70 10.52 -5.62
CA GLY A 175 8.91 10.26 -6.40
C GLY A 175 9.48 11.49 -7.13
N ASN A 176 10.74 11.38 -7.56
CA ASN A 176 11.39 12.43 -8.38
C ASN A 176 10.79 12.51 -9.77
#